data_AF-A0A2P6W7D5-F1
#
_entry.id   AF-A0A2P6W7D5-F1
#
_cell.length_a   1.000
_cell.length_b   1.000
_cell.length_c   1.000
_cell.angle_alpha   90.00
_cell.angle_beta   90.00
_cell.angle_gamma   90.00
#
_symmetry.space_group_name_H-M   'P 1'
#
loop_
_entity.id
_entity.type
_entity.pdbx_description
1 polymer ?
#
loop_
_entity_poly.entity_id
_entity_poly.type
_entity_poly.pdbx_seq_one_letter_code
_entity_poly.pdbx_strand_id
1 'polypeptide(L)'
;NFLADQGVIDGEFERSDPSIFKRFDTVEGDWEFTAENFKKVRAGESFAERDGEKLVAKEDFYPVLMSTEGYNGQLGFKAKKIEELTG
;
A
#
# COMPACT_ATOMS: atom_id res chain seq x y z
N ASN A 1 -5.25 -4.80 -22.01
CA ASN A 1 -5.10 -6.27 -21.84
C ASN A 1 -3.62 -6.61 -22.05
N PHE A 2 -2.94 -7.24 -21.08
CA PHE A 2 -1.50 -7.55 -21.19
C PHE A 2 -1.19 -8.48 -22.36
N LEU A 3 -1.98 -9.54 -22.55
CA LEU A 3 -1.73 -10.53 -23.61
C LEU A 3 -1.89 -9.91 -25.01
N ALA A 4 -2.78 -8.93 -25.16
CA ALA A 4 -2.95 -8.18 -26.40
C ALA A 4 -1.77 -7.20 -26.65
N ASP A 5 -1.30 -6.46 -25.64
CA ASP A 5 -0.10 -5.60 -25.75
C ASP A 5 1.16 -6.40 -26.11
N GLN A 6 1.24 -7.66 -25.66
CA GLN A 6 2.32 -8.58 -26.00
C GLN A 6 2.12 -9.33 -27.34
N GLY A 7 1.03 -9.07 -28.06
CA GLY A 7 0.75 -9.69 -29.37
C GLY A 7 0.40 -11.18 -29.32
N VAL A 8 0.08 -11.72 -28.14
CA VAL A 8 -0.29 -13.14 -27.94
C VAL A 8 -1.71 -13.40 -28.41
N ILE A 9 -2.58 -12.38 -28.34
CA ILE A 9 -3.96 -12.42 -28.81
C ILE A 9 -4.26 -11.15 -29.60
N ASP A 10 -5.18 -11.25 -30.55
CA ASP A 10 -5.73 -10.08 -31.22
C ASP A 10 -6.77 -9.41 -30.30
N GLY A 11 -6.62 -8.12 -30.05
CA GLY A 11 -7.48 -7.38 -29.13
C GLY A 11 -6.94 -6.01 -28.73
N GLU A 12 -7.80 -5.19 -28.15
CA GLU A 12 -7.42 -3.85 -27.70
C GLU A 12 -6.63 -3.89 -26.38
N PHE A 13 -5.68 -2.97 -26.26
CA PHE A 13 -4.96 -2.71 -25.02
C PHE A 13 -4.78 -1.22 -24.81
N GLU A 14 -4.65 -0.85 -23.54
CA GLU A 14 -4.30 0.50 -23.13
C GLU A 14 -3.07 0.41 -22.25
N ARG A 15 -2.16 1.37 -22.43
CA ARG A 15 -1.04 1.58 -21.51
C ARG A 15 -1.49 2.59 -20.46
N SER A 16 -1.38 2.21 -19.20
CA SER A 16 -1.59 3.10 -18.07
C SER A 16 -0.26 3.67 -17.56
N ASP A 17 -0.34 4.83 -16.91
CA ASP A 17 0.76 5.41 -16.14
C ASP A 17 0.45 5.23 -14.64
N PRO A 18 0.83 4.08 -14.03
CA PRO A 18 0.47 3.78 -12.66
C PRO A 18 1.34 4.56 -11.67
N SER A 19 0.73 4.97 -10.56
CA SER A 19 1.49 5.45 -9.41
C SER A 19 2.32 4.32 -8.79
N ILE A 20 3.63 4.55 -8.62
CA ILE A 20 4.56 3.57 -8.03
C ILE A 20 4.75 3.83 -6.54
N PHE A 21 4.70 2.76 -5.76
CA PHE A 21 4.92 2.80 -4.31
C PHE A 21 6.03 1.83 -3.92
N LYS A 22 7.12 2.35 -3.37
CA LYS A 22 8.24 1.55 -2.89
C LYS A 22 8.09 1.29 -1.39
N ARG A 23 7.87 0.02 -1.04
CA ARG A 23 7.89 -0.44 0.35
C ARG A 23 9.23 -0.12 1.00
N PHE A 24 9.20 0.32 2.25
CA PHE A 24 10.38 0.52 3.08
C PHE A 24 10.31 -0.13 4.46
N ASP A 25 9.12 -0.48 4.96
CA ASP A 25 8.94 -1.03 6.31
C ASP A 25 7.74 -1.98 6.38
N THR A 26 7.74 -2.87 7.37
CA THR A 26 6.65 -3.81 7.68
C THR A 26 6.03 -3.45 9.01
N VAL A 27 4.70 -3.47 9.09
CA VAL A 27 3.96 -3.29 10.34
C VAL A 27 3.49 -4.66 10.81
N GLU A 28 4.07 -5.12 11.91
CA GLU A 28 3.70 -6.38 12.57
C GLU A 28 2.57 -6.18 13.58
N GLY A 29 1.90 -7.28 13.92
CA GLY A 29 0.86 -7.36 14.91
C GLY A 29 -0.55 -7.41 14.34
N ASP A 30 -1.45 -7.97 15.13
CA ASP A 30 -2.87 -8.06 14.83
C ASP A 30 -3.55 -6.76 15.30
N TRP A 31 -3.61 -5.78 14.40
CA TRP A 31 -4.32 -4.53 14.59
C TRP A 31 -5.52 -4.46 13.64
N GLU A 32 -6.55 -3.73 14.00
CA GLU A 32 -7.61 -3.33 13.07
C GLU A 32 -7.12 -2.17 12.20
N PHE A 33 -6.98 -2.40 10.90
CA PHE A 33 -6.58 -1.36 9.96
C PHE A 33 -7.75 -0.40 9.73
N THR A 34 -7.55 0.88 10.07
CA THR A 34 -8.60 1.92 10.02
C THR A 34 -8.35 2.98 8.96
N ALA A 35 -7.15 3.01 8.38
CA ALA A 35 -6.83 3.88 7.24
C ALA A 35 -7.18 3.22 5.89
N GLU A 36 -6.68 3.80 4.79
CA GLU A 36 -6.96 3.35 3.43
C GLU A 36 -5.64 3.08 2.68
N ASN A 37 -5.55 1.95 1.98
CA ASN A 37 -4.38 1.63 1.18
C ASN A 37 -4.15 2.68 0.08
N PHE A 38 -2.88 2.99 -0.20
CA PHE A 38 -2.43 3.99 -1.18
C PHE A 38 -2.85 5.44 -0.88
N LYS A 39 -3.44 5.72 0.29
CA LYS A 39 -3.70 7.07 0.79
C LYS A 39 -2.64 7.50 1.81
N LYS A 40 -2.19 8.75 1.73
CA LYS A 40 -1.12 9.23 2.61
C LYS A 40 -1.61 9.32 4.05
N VAL A 41 -0.91 8.67 4.97
CA VAL A 41 -1.02 8.84 6.42
C VAL A 41 0.08 9.78 6.87
N ARG A 42 -0.27 10.85 7.58
CA ARG A 42 0.72 11.83 8.06
C ARG A 42 1.31 11.42 9.40
N ALA A 43 2.53 11.87 9.69
CA ALA A 43 3.11 11.74 11.03
C ALA A 43 2.14 12.31 12.09
N GLY A 44 1.90 11.55 13.15
CA GLY A 44 0.93 11.86 14.21
C GLY A 44 -0.50 11.37 13.95
N GLU A 45 -0.81 10.86 12.76
CA GLU A 45 -2.12 10.29 12.43
C GLU A 45 -2.22 8.82 12.87
N SER A 46 -3.37 8.42 13.41
CA SER A 46 -3.67 7.02 13.73
C SER A 46 -4.06 6.27 12.47
N PHE A 47 -3.51 5.07 12.26
CA PHE A 47 -3.81 4.26 11.07
C PHE A 47 -4.26 2.84 11.38
N ALA A 48 -4.16 2.41 12.63
CA ALA A 48 -4.71 1.16 13.12
C ALA A 48 -5.10 1.29 14.59
N GLU A 49 -5.98 0.41 15.06
CA GLU A 49 -6.47 0.38 16.44
C GLU A 49 -6.58 -1.07 16.94
N ARG A 50 -6.39 -1.27 18.25
CA ARG A 50 -6.63 -2.56 18.91
C ARG A 50 -6.99 -2.32 20.36
N ASP A 51 -8.13 -2.85 20.82
CA ASP A 51 -8.54 -2.80 22.23
C ASP A 51 -8.52 -1.37 22.83
N GLY A 52 -8.81 -0.35 22.01
CA GLY A 52 -8.77 1.07 22.40
C GLY A 52 -7.37 1.72 22.34
N GLU A 53 -6.31 0.96 22.06
CA GLU A 53 -4.98 1.48 21.77
C GLU A 53 -4.85 1.87 20.29
N LYS A 54 -4.24 3.02 20.03
CA LYS A 54 -4.07 3.57 18.68
C LYS A 54 -2.64 3.42 18.20
N LEU A 55 -2.46 2.87 17.01
CA LEU A 55 -1.18 2.84 16.33
C LEU A 55 -1.00 4.11 15.51
N VAL A 56 -0.07 4.95 15.95
CA VAL A 56 0.17 6.28 15.38
C VAL A 56 1.41 6.29 14.49
N ALA A 57 1.29 6.93 13.33
CA ALA A 57 2.37 7.09 12.37
C ALA A 57 3.50 7.96 12.94
N LYS A 58 4.74 7.45 12.95
CA LYS A 58 5.92 8.23 13.36
C LYS A 58 6.47 9.13 12.25
N GLU A 59 6.24 8.74 11.00
CA GLU A 59 6.64 9.45 9.80
C GLU A 59 5.52 9.34 8.76
N ASP A 60 5.54 10.22 7.76
CA ASP A 60 4.63 10.17 6.62
C ASP A 60 4.84 8.88 5.82
N PHE A 61 3.76 8.16 5.50
CA PHE A 61 3.84 6.98 4.64
C PHE A 61 2.52 6.70 3.90
N TYR A 62 2.57 5.75 2.97
CA TYR A 62 1.41 5.19 2.29
C TYR A 62 1.24 3.73 2.73
N PRO A 63 0.11 3.36 3.38
CA PRO A 63 -0.22 1.97 3.65
C PRO A 63 -0.34 1.20 2.33
N VAL A 64 0.31 0.06 2.22
CA VAL A 64 0.16 -0.84 1.07
C VAL A 64 0.02 -2.28 1.55
N LEU A 65 -0.94 -2.99 0.95
CA LEU A 65 -1.33 -4.35 1.36
C LEU A 65 -1.59 -4.47 2.87
N MET A 66 -2.11 -3.40 3.49
CA MET A 66 -2.57 -3.46 4.88
C MET A 66 -3.99 -4.01 4.97
N SER A 67 -4.21 -4.93 5.91
CA SER A 67 -5.50 -5.57 6.16
C SER A 67 -5.64 -6.00 7.62
N THR A 68 -6.82 -5.79 8.21
CA THR A 68 -7.16 -6.29 9.56
C THR A 68 -7.05 -7.81 9.65
N GLU A 69 -7.49 -8.52 8.61
CA GLU A 69 -7.31 -9.97 8.48
C GLU A 69 -5.97 -10.30 7.82
N GLY A 70 -4.92 -9.63 8.28
CA GLY A 70 -3.59 -9.66 7.67
C GLY A 70 -2.94 -11.05 7.64
N TYR A 71 -1.70 -11.08 7.16
CA TYR A 71 -0.96 -12.32 6.97
C TYR A 71 -0.18 -12.68 8.23
N ASN A 72 -0.37 -13.88 8.81
CA ASN A 72 0.46 -14.46 9.88
C ASN A 72 1.13 -13.44 10.84
N GLY A 73 0.34 -12.61 11.54
CA GLY A 73 0.86 -11.63 12.50
C GLY A 73 1.46 -10.36 11.90
N GLN A 74 1.14 -10.03 10.64
CA GLN A 74 1.50 -8.77 9.99
C GLN A 74 0.25 -8.01 9.56
N LEU A 75 0.20 -6.72 9.92
CA LEU A 75 -0.81 -5.80 9.47
C LEU A 75 -0.62 -5.43 7.99
N GLY A 76 0.63 -5.24 7.54
CA GLY A 76 1.00 -4.94 6.15
C GLY A 76 2.25 -4.06 6.05
N PHE A 77 2.33 -3.17 5.05
CA PHE A 77 3.58 -2.46 4.74
C PHE A 77 3.43 -0.94 4.65
N LYS A 78 4.52 -0.23 4.98
CA LYS A 78 4.67 1.20 4.69
C LYS A 78 5.44 1.39 3.40
N ALA A 79 4.97 2.31 2.56
CA ALA A 79 5.62 2.67 1.31
C ALA A 79 5.77 4.19 1.14
N LYS A 80 6.68 4.57 0.23
CA LYS A 80 6.81 5.93 -0.30
C LYS A 80 6.32 5.93 -1.74
N LYS A 81 5.51 6.93 -2.12
CA LYS A 81 5.17 7.17 -3.52
C LYS A 81 6.41 7.67 -4.25
N ILE A 82 6.72 7.09 -5.40
CA ILE A 82 7.79 7.54 -6.29
C ILE A 82 7.12 8.35 -7.41
N GLU A 83 7.61 9.57 -7.64
CA GLU A 83 7.05 10.47 -8.66
C GLU A 83 7.54 10.11 -10.08
N GLU A 84 8.73 9.53 -10.21
CA GLU A 84 9.28 9.08 -11.49
C GLU A 84 9.98 7.74 -11.34
N LEU A 85 9.64 6.78 -12.22
CA LEU A 85 10.51 5.64 -12.48
C LEU A 85 11.76 6.20 -13.18
N THR A 86 12.82 6.52 -12.42
CA THR A 86 14.15 6.70 -13.02
C THR A 86 14.57 5.34 -13.58
N GLY A 87 14.29 5.13 -14.86
CA GLY A 87 14.74 4.00 -15.68
C GLY A 87 15.77 4.48 -16.68
#